data_AF-A0A916MB37-F1
#
_entry.id   AF-A0A916MB37-F1
#
_cell.length_a   1.000
_cell.length_b   1.000
_cell.length_c   1.000
_cell.angle_alpha   90.00
_cell.angle_beta   90.00
_cell.angle_gamma   90.00
#
_symmetry.space_group_name_H-M   'P 1'
#
loop_
_entity.id
_entity.type
_entity.pdbx_description
1 polymer ?
#
loop_
_entity_poly.entity_id
_entity_poly.type
_entity_poly.pdbx_seq_one_letter_code
_entity_poly.pdbx_strand_id
1 'polypeptide(L)'
;MLRWTCTAALAMLLLVYAITNWFAFTAVRAGSGPFVLLAGGALHVHWSPPGASRVVFGFVEGATPIVADCYVWAGSAGSDWTWSGEWRDSTYGAATVRERAVPLWVPSLLLAAVSALLWRSHLRDRRANNCPECNYPLSGLAPGSPCPECGGGEGGKRGACESKP
;
A
#
# COMPACT_ATOMS: atom_id res chain seq x y z
N MET A 1 -8.20 -2.28 -16.56
CA MET A 1 -6.77 -2.56 -16.26
C MET A 1 -6.32 -1.92 -14.94
N LEU A 2 -6.68 -0.65 -14.67
CA LEU A 2 -6.28 0.09 -13.46
C LEU A 2 -6.48 -0.63 -12.11
N ARG A 3 -7.60 -1.34 -11.90
CA ARG A 3 -7.82 -2.09 -10.65
C ARG A 3 -6.74 -3.14 -10.37
N TRP A 4 -6.25 -3.80 -11.42
CA TRP A 4 -5.25 -4.86 -11.28
C TRP A 4 -3.87 -4.28 -11.03
N THR A 5 -3.54 -3.14 -11.63
CA THR A 5 -2.28 -2.43 -11.35
C THR A 5 -2.25 -1.92 -9.92
N CYS A 6 -3.34 -1.33 -9.40
CA CYS A 6 -3.43 -0.93 -7.99
C CYS A 6 -3.35 -2.13 -7.03
N THR A 7 -4.01 -3.25 -7.35
CA THR A 7 -3.97 -4.46 -6.52
C THR A 7 -2.57 -5.08 -6.51
N ALA A 8 -1.90 -5.15 -7.66
CA ALA A 8 -0.52 -5.64 -7.75
C ALA A 8 0.46 -4.73 -7.01
N ALA A 9 0.33 -3.41 -7.16
CA ALA A 9 1.16 -2.44 -6.44
C ALA A 9 0.97 -2.56 -4.92
N LEU A 10 -0.27 -2.71 -4.44
CA LEU A 10 -0.56 -2.96 -3.03
C LEU A 10 0.08 -4.26 -2.54
N ALA A 11 -0.07 -5.36 -3.29
CA ALA A 11 0.52 -6.64 -2.92
C ALA A 11 2.06 -6.57 -2.85
N MET A 12 2.68 -5.89 -3.81
CA MET A 12 4.13 -5.65 -3.82
C MET A 12 4.57 -4.81 -2.61
N LEU A 13 3.83 -3.76 -2.27
CA LEU A 13 4.16 -2.89 -1.14
C LEU A 13 3.99 -3.62 0.21
N LEU A 14 2.97 -4.45 0.36
CA LEU A 14 2.79 -5.30 1.54
C LEU A 14 3.89 -6.36 1.65
N LEU A 15 4.34 -6.92 0.53
CA LEU A 15 5.49 -7.82 0.50
C LEU A 15 6.76 -7.09 0.96
N VAL A 16 7.03 -5.88 0.45
CA VAL A 16 8.17 -5.06 0.90
C VAL A 16 8.05 -4.74 2.39
N TYR A 17 6.86 -4.36 2.87
CA TYR A 17 6.61 -4.13 4.29
C TYR A 17 6.92 -5.37 5.14
N ALA A 18 6.43 -6.54 4.71
CA ALA A 18 6.72 -7.79 5.39
C ALA A 18 8.22 -8.04 5.43
N ILE A 19 8.90 -8.11 4.27
CA ILE A 19 10.34 -8.41 4.20
C ILE A 19 11.14 -7.40 5.03
N THR A 20 10.81 -6.11 4.99
CA THR A 20 11.55 -5.07 5.72
C THR A 20 11.37 -5.11 7.25
N ASN A 21 10.46 -5.91 7.79
CA ASN A 21 10.40 -6.16 9.24
C ASN A 21 11.50 -7.11 9.72
N TRP A 22 12.01 -7.98 8.84
CA TRP A 22 13.08 -8.94 9.17
C TRP A 22 14.43 -8.58 8.54
N PHE A 23 14.41 -7.82 7.44
CA PHE A 23 15.60 -7.46 6.67
C PHE A 23 15.72 -5.94 6.52
N ALA A 24 16.94 -5.43 6.43
CA ALA A 24 17.21 -4.03 6.10
C ALA A 24 17.82 -3.93 4.70
N PHE A 25 17.26 -3.04 3.87
CA PHE A 25 17.76 -2.76 2.53
C PHE A 25 18.16 -1.30 2.42
N THR A 26 19.39 -1.06 2.00
CA THR A 26 19.98 0.27 1.89
C THR A 26 20.34 0.57 0.44
N ALA A 27 19.90 1.71 -0.07
CA ALA A 27 20.34 2.22 -1.36
C ALA A 27 21.30 3.38 -1.10
N VAL A 28 22.59 3.10 -1.20
CA VAL A 28 23.65 4.11 -1.02
C VAL A 28 23.99 4.71 -2.37
N ARG A 29 23.91 6.04 -2.48
CA ARG A 29 24.50 6.79 -3.60
C ARG A 29 25.97 7.09 -3.27
N ALA A 30 26.86 7.23 -4.25
CA ALA A 30 28.17 7.86 -4.05
C ALA A 30 28.04 9.40 -4.23
N GLY A 31 28.68 10.23 -3.39
CA GLY A 31 28.58 11.71 -3.47
C GLY A 31 28.05 12.43 -2.21
N SER A 32 27.36 13.56 -2.36
CA SER A 32 26.59 14.27 -1.32
C SER A 32 25.09 14.24 -1.67
N GLY A 33 24.21 14.54 -0.71
CA GLY A 33 22.75 14.55 -0.92
C GLY A 33 22.00 13.36 -0.30
N PRO A 34 20.68 13.27 -0.54
CA PRO A 34 19.82 12.34 0.16
C PRO A 34 20.10 10.89 -0.22
N PHE A 35 19.91 9.99 0.74
CA PHE A 35 19.84 8.55 0.50
C PHE A 35 18.59 7.98 1.16
N VAL A 36 18.21 6.78 0.71
CA VAL A 36 16.97 6.12 1.12
C VAL A 36 17.29 4.74 1.68
N LEU A 37 16.68 4.42 2.80
CA LEU A 37 16.81 3.15 3.50
C LEU A 37 15.41 2.57 3.73
N LEU A 38 15.26 1.26 3.53
CA LEU A 38 14.05 0.50 3.81
C LEU A 38 14.33 -0.49 4.94
N ALA A 39 13.79 -0.22 6.13
CA ALA A 39 14.02 -1.05 7.31
C ALA A 39 12.91 -0.84 8.35
N GLY A 40 12.61 -1.89 9.13
CA GLY A 40 11.61 -1.85 10.20
C GLY A 40 10.20 -1.51 9.71
N GLY A 41 9.86 -1.92 8.48
CA GLY A 41 8.57 -1.60 7.88
C GLY A 41 8.37 -0.13 7.50
N ALA A 42 9.45 0.66 7.41
CA ALA A 42 9.41 2.08 7.05
C ALA A 42 10.42 2.44 5.94
N LEU A 43 10.07 3.48 5.19
CA LEU A 43 10.95 4.19 4.27
C LEU A 43 11.61 5.34 5.01
N HIS A 44 12.92 5.26 5.19
CA HIS A 44 13.73 6.29 5.81
C HIS A 44 14.42 7.12 4.74
N VAL A 45 14.27 8.43 4.84
CA VAL A 45 14.96 9.39 3.98
C VAL A 45 15.97 10.13 4.85
N HIS A 46 17.24 9.97 4.53
CA HIS A 46 18.33 10.62 5.24
C HIS A 46 18.91 11.74 4.38
N TRP A 47 19.18 12.87 5.00
CA TRP A 47 19.84 14.01 4.40
C TRP A 47 21.15 14.29 5.13
N SER A 48 22.27 14.22 4.40
CA SER A 48 23.60 14.55 4.92
C SER A 48 24.07 15.89 4.32
N PRO A 49 24.66 16.78 5.12
CA PRO A 49 25.24 18.02 4.63
C PRO A 49 26.40 17.73 3.65
N PRO A 50 26.71 18.67 2.73
CA PRO A 50 27.89 18.58 1.90
C PRO A 50 29.16 18.44 2.76
N GLY A 51 30.07 17.53 2.40
CA GLY A 51 31.33 17.33 3.12
C GLY A 51 31.29 16.32 4.28
N ALA A 52 30.12 15.79 4.65
CA ALA A 52 30.06 14.63 5.54
C ALA A 52 30.56 13.38 4.80
N SER A 53 31.67 12.78 5.28
CA SER A 53 32.19 11.51 4.79
C SER A 53 31.15 10.39 5.01
N ARG A 54 30.90 9.59 3.98
CA ARG A 54 29.81 8.60 3.95
C ARG A 54 30.20 7.27 4.59
N VAL A 55 29.35 6.75 5.45
CA VAL A 55 29.36 5.34 5.87
C VAL A 55 28.62 4.53 4.81
N VAL A 56 29.29 3.50 4.28
CA VAL A 56 28.72 2.54 3.32
C VAL A 56 28.06 1.41 4.11
N PHE A 57 26.75 1.22 3.94
CA PHE A 57 26.03 0.12 4.55
C PHE A 57 26.08 -1.13 3.65
N GLY A 58 26.34 -2.30 4.24
CA GLY A 58 26.28 -3.61 3.59
C GLY A 58 25.19 -4.51 4.18
N PHE A 59 24.88 -5.62 3.50
CA PHE A 59 24.04 -6.70 4.05
C PHE A 59 24.78 -7.34 5.24
N VAL A 60 24.12 -7.47 6.39
CA VAL A 60 24.68 -8.19 7.53
C VAL A 60 23.78 -9.37 7.86
N GLU A 61 24.16 -10.56 7.38
CA GLU A 61 23.65 -11.83 7.88
C GLU A 61 24.70 -12.35 8.90
N GLY A 62 24.39 -12.30 10.20
CA GLY A 62 25.09 -13.08 11.21
C GLY A 62 26.55 -12.76 11.62
N ALA A 63 27.13 -11.58 11.36
CA ALA A 63 28.52 -11.29 11.75
C ALA A 63 28.70 -9.98 12.53
N THR A 64 29.56 -10.02 13.55
CA THR A 64 30.03 -8.89 14.36
C THR A 64 30.59 -7.76 13.48
N PRO A 65 30.32 -6.48 13.80
CA PRO A 65 30.64 -5.35 12.94
C PRO A 65 32.16 -5.15 12.79
N ILE A 66 32.65 -5.09 11.54
CA ILE A 66 33.96 -4.53 11.23
C ILE A 66 33.81 -3.01 11.15
N VAL A 67 34.59 -2.33 11.97
CA VAL A 67 34.48 -0.92 12.32
C VAL A 67 35.01 -0.02 11.21
N ALA A 68 34.13 0.83 10.69
CA ALA A 68 34.43 2.24 10.47
C ALA A 68 33.15 3.01 10.86
N ASP A 69 33.01 3.29 12.16
CA ASP A 69 31.88 4.03 12.77
C ASP A 69 30.47 3.62 12.28
N CYS A 70 30.28 2.32 12.05
CA CYS A 70 28.97 1.74 11.75
C CYS A 70 28.20 1.60 13.06
N TYR A 71 27.50 2.66 13.47
CA TYR A 71 26.46 2.55 14.48
C TYR A 71 25.28 1.81 13.85
N VAL A 72 25.24 0.49 14.07
CA VAL A 72 24.03 -0.30 13.85
C VAL A 72 22.97 0.34 14.74
N TRP A 73 21.94 0.91 14.12
CA TRP A 73 20.71 1.25 14.83
C TRP A 73 20.09 -0.07 15.30
N ALA A 74 20.59 -0.58 16.43
CA ALA A 74 19.87 -1.46 17.32
C ALA A 74 18.89 -0.64 18.18
N GLY A 75 18.52 0.56 17.70
CA GLY A 75 17.36 1.27 18.18
C GLY A 75 16.20 0.33 17.94
N SER A 76 15.68 -0.17 19.06
CA SER A 76 14.58 -1.10 19.15
C SER A 76 13.64 -0.91 17.96
N ALA A 77 13.29 -1.99 17.28
CA ALA A 77 12.02 -2.10 16.57
C ALA A 77 10.83 -2.01 17.56
N GLY A 78 10.93 -1.15 18.59
CA GLY A 78 9.83 -0.58 19.32
C GLY A 78 9.05 0.21 18.29
N SER A 79 8.11 -0.49 17.67
CA SER A 79 6.68 -0.22 17.59
C SER A 79 6.16 1.11 18.17
N ASP A 80 6.93 2.19 18.11
CA ASP A 80 6.42 3.53 18.30
C ASP A 80 5.61 3.80 17.04
N TRP A 81 4.34 3.39 17.09
CA TRP A 81 3.28 3.71 16.13
C TRP A 81 3.10 5.24 15.96
N THR A 82 3.88 6.04 16.67
CA THR A 82 3.95 7.49 16.60
C THR A 82 4.73 7.91 15.35
N TRP A 83 4.07 7.81 14.20
CA TRP A 83 4.45 8.61 13.03
C TRP A 83 4.19 10.08 13.36
N SER A 84 5.20 10.77 13.92
CA SER A 84 5.08 12.19 14.24
C SER A 84 5.13 13.08 12.99
N GLY A 85 5.56 12.54 11.85
CA GLY A 85 5.83 13.31 10.64
C GLY A 85 6.97 14.32 10.80
N GLU A 86 7.57 14.45 11.97
CA GLU A 86 8.65 15.40 12.23
C GLU A 86 9.98 14.87 11.69
N TRP A 87 10.85 15.79 11.30
CA TRP A 87 12.24 15.46 11.02
C TRP A 87 12.95 15.20 12.34
N ARG A 88 13.72 14.11 12.40
CA ARG A 88 14.61 13.83 13.52
C ARG A 88 16.02 14.23 13.11
N ASP A 89 16.66 15.05 13.92
CA ASP A 89 18.06 15.40 13.75
C ASP A 89 18.89 14.50 14.67
N SER A 90 19.81 13.74 14.08
CA SER A 90 20.74 12.88 14.81
C SER A 90 22.17 13.36 14.56
N THR A 91 22.90 13.65 15.62
CA THR A 91 24.30 14.11 15.53
C THR A 91 25.25 12.93 15.70
N TYR A 92 26.14 12.74 14.72
CA TYR A 92 27.16 11.70 14.70
C TYR A 92 28.54 12.37 14.55
N GLY A 93 29.28 12.47 15.65
CA GLY A 93 30.53 13.23 15.70
C GLY A 93 30.30 14.71 15.35
N ALA A 94 30.96 15.20 14.30
CA ALA A 94 30.82 16.58 13.81
C ALA A 94 29.70 16.76 12.76
N ALA A 95 29.03 15.69 12.34
CA ALA A 95 28.00 15.73 11.31
C ALA A 95 26.60 15.61 11.93
N THR A 96 25.68 16.48 11.53
CA THR A 96 24.25 16.32 11.82
C THR A 96 23.56 15.69 10.61
N VAL A 97 22.97 14.51 10.82
CA VAL A 97 22.14 13.83 9.82
C VAL A 97 20.69 14.08 10.16
N ARG A 98 19.93 14.53 9.17
CA ARG A 98 18.50 14.75 9.29
C ARG A 98 17.77 13.58 8.66
N GLU A 99 16.89 12.92 9.41
CA GLU A 99 16.16 11.75 8.96
C GLU A 99 14.64 11.93 9.07
N ARG A 100 13.91 11.26 8.18
CA ARG A 100 12.46 11.15 8.25
C ARG A 100 12.03 9.75 7.87
N ALA A 101 11.22 9.14 8.73
CA ALA A 101 10.62 7.83 8.49
C ALA A 101 9.17 7.98 8.00
N VAL A 102 8.84 7.28 6.92
CA VAL A 102 7.47 7.12 6.44
C VAL A 102 7.11 5.63 6.58
N PRO A 103 6.22 5.26 7.51
CA PRO A 103 5.80 3.88 7.65
C PRO A 103 5.16 3.38 6.35
N LEU A 104 5.52 2.19 5.89
CA LEU A 104 5.00 1.63 4.63
C LEU A 104 3.51 1.29 4.72
N TRP A 105 2.94 1.19 5.93
CA TRP A 105 1.49 1.03 6.10
C TRP A 105 0.71 2.25 5.60
N VAL A 106 1.28 3.46 5.65
CA VAL A 106 0.60 4.68 5.15
C VAL A 106 0.34 4.61 3.64
N PRO A 107 1.36 4.43 2.75
CA PRO A 107 1.10 4.26 1.33
C PRO A 107 0.29 2.98 1.03
N SER A 108 0.41 1.93 1.86
CA SER A 108 -0.40 0.71 1.71
C SER A 108 -1.88 0.99 1.93
N LEU A 109 -2.26 1.75 2.98
CA LEU A 109 -3.66 2.11 3.24
C LEU A 109 -4.22 3.00 2.12
N LEU A 110 -3.44 3.95 1.61
CA LEU A 110 -3.85 4.79 0.49
C LEU A 110 -4.13 3.95 -0.77
N LEU A 111 -3.22 3.03 -1.11
CA LEU A 111 -3.43 2.11 -2.23
C LEU A 111 -4.60 1.14 -2.01
N ALA A 112 -4.78 0.66 -0.78
CA ALA A 112 -5.91 -0.20 -0.41
C ALA A 112 -7.24 0.53 -0.55
N ALA A 113 -7.33 1.80 -0.12
CA ALA A 113 -8.53 2.63 -0.28
C ALA A 113 -8.87 2.84 -1.76
N VAL A 114 -7.89 3.21 -2.59
CA VAL A 114 -8.09 3.38 -4.03
C VAL A 114 -8.50 2.07 -4.69
N SER A 115 -7.83 0.96 -4.35
CA SER A 115 -8.18 -0.37 -4.86
C SER A 115 -9.61 -0.76 -4.48
N ALA A 116 -10.00 -0.57 -3.22
CA ALA A 116 -11.34 -0.87 -2.72
C ALA A 116 -12.43 -0.06 -3.44
N LEU A 117 -12.18 1.24 -3.71
CA LEU A 117 -13.10 2.08 -4.48
C LEU A 117 -13.27 1.58 -5.93
N LEU A 118 -12.17 1.21 -6.59
CA LEU A 118 -12.19 0.66 -7.96
C LEU A 118 -12.89 -0.70 -8.04
N TRP A 119 -12.74 -1.54 -7.01
CA TRP A 119 -13.45 -2.82 -6.94
C TRP A 119 -14.93 -2.61 -6.62
N ARG A 120 -15.27 -1.65 -5.75
CA ARG A 120 -16.66 -1.31 -5.43
C ARG A 120 -17.43 -0.81 -6.64
N SER A 121 -16.85 0.06 -7.47
CA SER A 121 -17.50 0.50 -8.70
C SER A 121 -17.72 -0.65 -9.66
N HIS A 122 -16.70 -1.48 -9.89
CA HIS A 122 -16.81 -2.65 -10.75
C HIS A 122 -17.86 -3.67 -10.27
N LEU A 123 -17.94 -3.92 -8.96
CA LEU A 123 -18.95 -4.79 -8.39
C LEU A 123 -20.35 -4.19 -8.51
N ARG A 124 -20.49 -2.86 -8.38
CA ARG A 124 -21.76 -2.17 -8.58
C ARG A 124 -22.23 -2.28 -10.03
N ASP A 125 -21.34 -2.08 -11.00
CA ASP A 125 -21.66 -2.17 -12.42
C ASP A 125 -22.00 -3.61 -12.83
N ARG A 126 -21.34 -4.61 -12.21
CA ARG A 126 -21.72 -6.01 -12.38
C ARG A 126 -23.09 -6.32 -11.81
N ARG A 127 -23.41 -5.80 -10.63
CA ARG A 127 -24.74 -5.97 -10.02
C ARG A 127 -25.84 -5.29 -10.83
N ALA A 128 -25.56 -4.15 -11.46
CA ALA A 128 -26.52 -3.49 -12.36
C ALA A 128 -26.88 -4.34 -13.59
N ASN A 129 -25.99 -5.23 -14.01
CA ASN A 129 -26.22 -6.15 -15.13
C ASN A 129 -26.73 -7.53 -14.68
N ASN A 130 -27.07 -7.72 -13.40
CA ASN A 130 -27.63 -8.97 -12.89
C ASN A 130 -29.09 -8.77 -12.50
N CYS A 131 -29.90 -9.81 -12.61
CA CYS A 131 -31.28 -9.80 -12.10
C CYS A 131 -31.27 -9.53 -10.59
N PRO A 132 -32.05 -8.56 -10.07
CA PRO A 132 -32.03 -8.23 -8.64
C PRO A 132 -32.62 -9.33 -7.74
N GLU A 133 -33.41 -10.25 -8.29
CA GLU A 133 -34.04 -11.34 -7.52
C GLU A 133 -33.11 -12.56 -7.39
N CYS A 134 -32.67 -13.12 -8.52
CA CYS A 134 -31.89 -14.36 -8.54
C CYS A 134 -30.39 -14.16 -8.82
N ASN A 135 -29.95 -12.91 -9.06
CA ASN A 135 -28.57 -12.55 -9.39
C ASN A 135 -28.04 -13.17 -10.71
N TYR A 136 -28.93 -13.63 -11.59
CA TYR A 136 -28.57 -14.16 -12.91
C TYR A 136 -27.99 -13.04 -13.81
N PRO A 137 -26.85 -13.24 -14.48
CA PRO A 137 -26.25 -12.23 -15.35
C PRO A 137 -27.08 -12.00 -16.63
N LEU A 138 -27.58 -10.78 -16.82
CA LEU A 138 -28.38 -10.36 -17.98
C LEU A 138 -27.53 -9.88 -19.15
N SER A 139 -26.20 -9.92 -19.04
CA SER A 139 -25.26 -9.35 -20.02
C SER A 139 -25.26 -10.01 -21.41
N GLY A 140 -26.03 -11.09 -21.61
CA GLY A 140 -26.19 -11.78 -22.90
C GLY A 140 -27.62 -11.77 -23.45
N LEU A 141 -28.57 -11.13 -22.76
CA LEU A 141 -29.95 -11.02 -23.22
C LEU A 141 -30.19 -9.66 -23.89
N ALA A 142 -31.17 -9.59 -24.80
CA ALA A 142 -31.59 -8.32 -25.38
C ALA A 142 -32.13 -7.39 -24.28
N PRO A 143 -31.87 -6.07 -24.34
CA PRO A 143 -32.36 -5.12 -23.34
C PRO A 143 -33.87 -5.28 -23.09
N GLY A 144 -34.26 -5.48 -21.83
CA GLY A 144 -35.65 -5.67 -21.43
C GLY A 144 -36.19 -7.11 -21.52
N SER A 145 -35.38 -8.09 -21.93
CA SER A 145 -35.80 -9.51 -21.89
C SER A 145 -36.02 -9.96 -20.44
N PRO A 146 -37.05 -10.80 -20.16
CA PRO A 146 -37.25 -11.36 -18.83
C PRO A 146 -36.07 -12.26 -18.43
N CYS A 147 -35.78 -12.33 -17.14
CA CYS A 147 -34.78 -13.26 -16.63
C CYS A 147 -35.22 -14.72 -16.91
N PRO A 148 -34.38 -15.59 -17.47
CA PRO A 148 -34.75 -16.97 -17.78
C PRO A 148 -34.97 -17.86 -16.55
N GLU A 149 -34.35 -17.53 -15.41
CA GLU A 149 -34.45 -18.33 -14.18
C GLU A 149 -35.71 -17.98 -13.37
N CYS A 150 -35.98 -16.69 -13.15
CA CYS A 150 -37.10 -16.26 -12.31
C CYS A 150 -38.27 -15.62 -13.07
N GLY A 151 -38.10 -15.32 -14.37
CA GLY A 151 -39.08 -14.54 -15.15
C GLY A 151 -39.09 -13.04 -14.83
N GLY A 152 -38.38 -12.58 -13.79
CA GLY A 152 -38.29 -11.18 -13.38
C GLY A 152 -37.43 -10.34 -14.31
N GLY A 153 -38.07 -9.49 -15.12
CA GLY A 153 -37.42 -8.42 -15.88
C GLY A 153 -38.06 -7.07 -15.52
N GLU A 154 -37.27 -6.01 -15.47
CA GLU A 154 -37.68 -4.66 -14.99
C GLU A 154 -38.76 -3.94 -15.84
N GLY A 155 -39.40 -4.64 -16.78
CA GLY A 155 -40.69 -4.23 -17.37
C GLY A 155 -41.92 -4.77 -16.61
N GLY A 156 -41.73 -5.61 -15.58
CA GLY A 156 -42.76 -6.20 -14.75
C GLY A 156 -43.36 -5.20 -13.77
N LYS A 157 -44.17 -4.27 -14.31
CA LYS A 157 -45.21 -3.47 -13.64
C LYS A 157 -45.25 -3.57 -12.11
N ARG A 158 -44.88 -2.48 -11.44
CA ARG A 158 -45.43 -2.11 -10.11
C ARG A 158 -46.93 -1.76 -10.20
N GLY A 159 -47.71 -2.55 -10.92
CA GLY A 159 -49.09 -2.26 -11.30
C GLY A 159 -49.81 -3.54 -11.64
N ALA A 160 -50.34 -4.20 -10.61
CA ALA A 160 -51.53 -5.06 -10.60
C ALA A 160 -51.50 -6.03 -9.39
N CYS A 161 -51.32 -5.52 -8.17
CA CYS A 161 -52.17 -6.02 -7.09
C CYS A 161 -53.49 -5.28 -7.23
N GLU A 162 -54.21 -5.63 -8.29
CA GLU A 162 -55.62 -5.32 -8.45
C GLU A 162 -56.31 -6.17 -7.38
N SER A 163 -56.57 -5.53 -6.25
CA SER A 163 -57.40 -6.04 -5.18
C SER A 163 -58.76 -6.41 -5.78
N LYS A 164 -58.98 -7.71 -5.96
CA LYS A 164 -60.32 -8.23 -6.23
C LYS A 164 -61.18 -7.94 -4.99
N PRO A 165 -62.36 -7.33 -5.15
CA PRO A 165 -63.25 -6.97 -4.05
C PRO A 165 -63.79 -8.19 -3.31
#